data_AF-A0A378Y1L5-F1
#
_entry.id   AF-A0A378Y1L5-F1
#
_cell.length_a   1.000
_cell.length_b   1.000
_cell.length_c   1.000
_cell.angle_alpha   90.00
_cell.angle_beta   90.00
_cell.angle_gamma   90.00
#
_symmetry.space_group_name_H-M   'P 1'
#
loop_
_entity.id
_entity.type
_entity.pdbx_description
1 polymer ?
#
loop_
_entity_poly.entity_id
_entity_poly.type
_entity_poly.pdbx_seq_one_letter_code
_entity_poly.pdbx_strand_id
1 'polypeptide(L)' 'MEIIDQQKNLLRLLKLAKEDLEEWMDSIAGDMSFNADAIEETNSLVAEIESVLSNIGD' A
#
# COMPACT_ATOMS: atom_id res chain seq x y z
N MET A 1 23.16 13.04 0.74
CA MET A 1 22.13 12.06 0.30
C MET A 1 21.57 12.60 -1.00
N GLU A 2 21.74 11.88 -2.10
CA GLU A 2 21.41 12.39 -3.43
C GLU A 2 19.90 12.22 -3.71
N ILE A 3 19.35 13.00 -4.65
CA ILE A 3 17.91 12.97 -4.99
C ILE A 3 17.46 11.56 -5.41
N ILE A 4 18.34 10.83 -6.10
CA ILE A 4 18.09 9.45 -6.54
C ILE A 4 17.95 8.51 -5.33
N ASP A 5 18.74 8.70 -4.27
CA ASP A 5 18.64 7.91 -3.04
C ASP A 5 17.33 8.18 -2.30
N GLN A 6 16.88 9.44 -2.29
CA GLN A 6 15.60 9.83 -1.71
C GLN A 6 14.42 9.17 -2.45
N GLN A 7 14.45 9.15 -3.78
CA GLN A 7 13.43 8.48 -4.59
C GLN A 7 13.41 6.96 -4.37
N LYS A 8 14.57 6.31 -4.31
CA LYS A 8 14.67 4.88 -3.98
C LYS A 8 14.13 4.58 -2.59
N ASN A 9 14.40 5.43 -1.60
CA ASN A 9 13.88 5.23 -0.26
C ASN A 9 12.37 5.46 -0.21
N LEU A 10 11.84 6.45 -0.94
CA LEU A 10 10.39 6.67 -1.06
C LEU A 10 9.69 5.46 -1.67
N LEU A 11 10.23 4.91 -2.77
CA LEU A 11 9.71 3.69 -3.40
C LEU A 11 9.73 2.49 -2.45
N ARG A 12 10.79 2.33 -1.66
CA ARG A 12 10.89 1.28 -0.65
C ARG A 12 9.82 1.44 0.44
N LEU A 13 9.60 2.66 0.92
CA LEU A 13 8.58 2.95 1.92
C LEU A 13 7.16 2.70 1.40
N LEU A 14 6.89 3.06 0.14
CA LEU A 14 5.61 2.77 -0.50
C LEU A 14 5.35 1.27 -0.64
N LYS A 15 6.37 0.48 -1.01
CA LYS A 15 6.25 -0.98 -1.05
C LYS A 15 5.93 -1.58 0.32
N LEU A 16 6.65 -1.15 1.36
CA LEU A 16 6.38 -1.61 2.73
C LEU A 16 4.98 -1.22 3.20
N ALA A 17 4.55 0.02 2.94
CA ALA A 17 3.20 0.45 3.28
C ALA A 17 2.14 -0.38 2.56
N LYS A 18 2.38 -0.76 1.30
CA LYS A 18 1.48 -1.64 0.55
C LYS A 18 1.38 -3.02 1.22
N GLU A 19 2.52 -3.64 1.52
CA GLU A 19 2.60 -4.96 2.16
C GLU A 19 1.90 -4.95 3.53
N ASP A 20 2.11 -3.90 4.34
CA ASP A 20 1.47 -3.75 5.66
C ASP A 20 -0.07 -3.64 5.55
N LEU A 21 -0.58 -2.92 4.54
CA LEU A 21 -2.03 -2.79 4.30
C LEU A 21 -2.64 -4.10 3.79
N GLU A 22 -1.93 -4.82 2.91
CA GLU A 22 -2.35 -6.15 2.45
C GLU A 22 -2.40 -7.15 3.61
N GLU A 23 -1.39 -7.16 4.50
CA GLU A 23 -1.38 -8.01 5.69
C GLU A 23 -2.52 -7.66 6.66
N TRP A 24 -2.78 -6.37 6.85
CA TRP A 24 -3.93 -5.92 7.65
C TRP A 24 -5.25 -6.43 7.06
N MET A 25 -5.44 -6.29 5.75
CA MET A 25 -6.62 -6.79 5.03
C MET A 25 -6.79 -8.31 5.16
N ASP A 26 -5.72 -9.08 5.03
CA ASP A 26 -5.74 -10.53 5.20
C ASP A 26 -6.08 -10.93 6.65
N SER A 27 -5.61 -10.17 7.64
CA SER A 27 -5.90 -10.42 9.05
C SER A 27 -7.38 -10.25 9.41
N ILE A 28 -8.09 -9.39 8.67
CA ILE A 28 -9.53 -9.12 8.88
C ILE A 28 -10.43 -9.88 7.90
N ALA A 29 -9.89 -10.55 6.89
CA ALA A 29 -10.63 -11.24 5.83
C ALA A 29 -11.55 -12.40 6.31
N GLY A 30 -11.55 -12.71 7.62
CA GLY A 30 -12.46 -13.66 8.26
C GLY A 30 -13.38 -13.06 9.32
N ASP A 31 -13.26 -11.77 9.62
CA ASP A 31 -14.01 -11.10 10.68
C ASP A 31 -15.10 -10.19 10.09
N MET A 32 -16.31 -10.74 9.97
CA MET A 32 -17.50 -10.04 9.45
C MET A 32 -17.94 -8.83 10.29
N SER A 33 -17.28 -8.54 11.41
CA SER A 33 -17.57 -7.38 12.25
C SER A 33 -16.81 -6.11 11.85
N PHE A 34 -15.86 -6.20 10.92
CA PHE A 34 -15.08 -5.05 10.48
C PHE A 34 -15.87 -4.08 9.62
N ASN A 35 -15.51 -2.80 9.74
CA ASN A 35 -16.17 -1.71 9.02
C ASN A 35 -15.89 -1.82 7.52
N ALA A 36 -16.95 -2.02 6.73
CA ALA A 36 -16.88 -2.11 5.27
C ALA A 36 -16.24 -0.86 4.64
N ASP A 37 -16.49 0.33 5.19
CA ASP A 37 -15.91 1.58 4.68
C ASP A 37 -14.38 1.60 4.84
N ALA A 38 -13.87 1.08 5.96
CA ALA A 38 -12.42 1.00 6.21
C ALA A 38 -11.72 -0.02 5.29
N ILE A 39 -12.41 -1.10 4.96
CA ILE A 39 -11.96 -2.11 3.99
C ILE A 39 -11.92 -1.51 2.59
N GLU A 40 -12.96 -0.78 2.19
CA GLU A 40 -13.02 -0.10 0.89
C GLU A 40 -11.92 0.97 0.75
N GLU A 41 -11.74 1.82 1.78
CA GLU A 41 -10.69 2.84 1.81
C GLU A 41 -9.29 2.21 1.71
N THR A 42 -9.05 1.14 2.47
CA THR A 42 -7.74 0.45 2.44
C THR A 42 -7.46 -0.18 1.08
N ASN A 43 -8.44 -0.82 0.45
CA ASN A 43 -8.30 -1.34 -0.91
C ASN A 43 -7.99 -0.22 -1.92
N SER A 44 -8.63 0.94 -1.79
CA SER A 44 -8.34 2.11 -2.63
C SER A 44 -6.90 2.58 -2.46
N LEU A 45 -6.41 2.68 -1.22
CA LEU A 45 -5.03 3.07 -0.92
C LEU A 45 -4.01 2.09 -1.49
N VAL A 46 -4.26 0.78 -1.37
CA VAL A 46 -3.40 -0.26 -1.96
C VAL A 46 -3.33 -0.08 -3.48
N ALA A 47 -4.47 0.11 -4.15
CA ALA A 47 -4.52 0.31 -5.60
C ALA A 47 -3.81 1.59 -6.07
N GLU A 48 -3.92 2.68 -5.30
CA GLU A 48 -3.18 3.91 -5.58
C GLU A 48 -1.67 3.71 -5.45
N ILE A 49 -1.22 3.03 -4.41
CA ILE A 49 0.21 2.71 -4.23
C ILE A 49 0.70 1.83 -5.38
N GLU A 50 -0.05 0.80 -5.78
CA GLU A 50 0.29 -0.02 -6.95
C GLU A 50 0.40 0.79 -8.23
N SER A 51 -0.53 1.70 -8.48
CA SER A 51 -0.50 2.57 -9.65
C SER A 51 0.76 3.44 -9.68
N VAL A 52 1.11 4.06 -8.54
CA VAL A 52 2.33 4.86 -8.42
C VAL A 52 3.58 4.00 -8.65
N LEU A 53 3.64 2.80 -8.07
CA LEU A 53 4.77 1.89 -8.24
C LEU A 53 4.91 1.39 -9.69
N SER A 54 3.80 1.08 -10.37
CA SER A 54 3.79 0.67 -11.78
C SER A 54 4.31 1.78 -12.69
N ASN A 55 3.86 3.03 -12.46
CA ASN A 55 4.30 4.19 -13.24
C ASN A 55 5.79 4.55 -13.07
N ILE A 56 6.48 3.97 -12.08
CA ILE A 56 7.91 4.20 -11.82
C ILE A 56 8.76 2.96 -12.19
N GLY A 57 8.13 1.77 -12.27
CA GLY A 57 8.78 0.50 -12.59
C GLY A 57 8.86 0.18 -14.09
N ASP A 58 8.01 0.81 -14.91
CA ASP A 58 8.09 0.87 -16.38
C ASP A 58 8.97 2.04 -16.87
#